data_AF-Q2PXZ3-F1
#
_entry.id   AF-Q2PXZ3-F1
#
_cell.length_a   1.000
_cell.length_b   1.000
_cell.length_c   1.000
_cell.angle_alpha   90.00
_cell.angle_beta   90.00
_cell.angle_gamma   90.00
#
_symmetry.space_group_name_H-M   'P 1'
#
loop_
_entity.id
_entity.type
_entity.pdbx_description
1 polymer ?
#
loop_
_entity_poly.entity_id
_entity_poly.type
_entity_poly.pdbx_seq_one_letter_code
_entity_poly.pdbx_strand_id
1 'polypeptide(L)'
;MSTERVEFSSSTGARLSAQVERPSSGTPRGWALFAHCFTCSNNLQAAVEITRALSKVGIGVLRFDFTGLGESEGDFADTNPSSNVDDILAATRYMEAELEAPSLLVGHSLGGTAILQVASALDSVRAVATIGAPADSKHVLDHVVSSREGIEAVGEATVEVGGRPFRINKQFLNDLKATRMDSTVAGLERALLIFHSPIDEVVGIDNAAHLYQVARHPKSFVSLDTADHLLSDPEDSRYVAGLLSAWADRYLDKSGEDLSDLVEKDRAVTRTERGTFFTDVVIRKHRLAADEPKSFGGEDLGPNPYEFLLAGLGSCTSMTLQMYAGRKGWPLDQAIVRLCHRRLPAPQLDTVDREIELVGNLNDEQRERLMEIADRCPVHRTLEAGVNIRSKMLE
;
A
#
# COMPACT_ATOMS: atom_id res chain seq x y z
N MET A 1 11.28 -1.66 -8.05
CA MET A 1 10.49 -0.45 -7.68
C MET A 1 11.37 0.76 -7.93
N SER A 2 10.90 1.77 -8.66
CA SER A 2 11.66 3.00 -8.89
C SER A 2 11.07 4.13 -8.06
N THR A 3 11.88 4.70 -7.17
CA THR A 3 11.60 6.01 -6.56
C THR A 3 12.24 7.06 -7.46
N GLU A 4 11.43 7.94 -8.03
CA GLU A 4 11.89 9.08 -8.83
C GLU A 4 11.73 10.36 -8.02
N ARG A 5 12.76 11.20 -7.99
CA ARG A 5 12.67 12.54 -7.42
C ARG A 5 12.15 13.50 -8.49
N VAL A 6 11.11 14.25 -8.15
CA VAL A 6 10.46 15.22 -9.02
C VAL A 6 10.27 16.54 -8.27
N GLU A 7 10.06 17.62 -9.01
CA GLU A 7 9.82 18.94 -8.45
C GLU A 7 8.69 19.62 -9.21
N PHE A 8 7.87 20.40 -8.50
CA PHE A 8 6.78 21.18 -9.09
C PHE A 8 6.58 22.51 -8.35
N SER A 9 5.89 23.46 -8.96
CA SER A 9 5.68 24.78 -8.37
C SER A 9 4.42 24.82 -7.50
N SER A 10 4.52 25.44 -6.32
CA SER A 10 3.39 25.82 -5.47
C SER A 10 2.55 26.93 -6.09
N SER A 11 1.45 27.32 -5.44
CA SER A 11 0.62 28.48 -5.85
C SER A 11 1.38 29.80 -5.82
N THR A 12 2.43 29.91 -5.00
CA THR A 12 3.26 31.11 -4.84
C THR A 12 4.53 31.11 -5.71
N GLY A 13 4.75 30.02 -6.45
CA GLY A 13 5.92 29.84 -7.32
C GLY A 13 7.13 29.23 -6.61
N ALA A 14 7.03 28.90 -5.31
CA ALA A 14 8.07 28.14 -4.62
C ALA A 14 8.18 26.72 -5.20
N ARG A 15 9.40 26.20 -5.29
CA ARG A 15 9.65 24.83 -5.79
C ARG A 15 9.43 23.81 -4.68
N LEU A 16 8.52 22.88 -4.91
CA LEU A 16 8.20 21.78 -4.00
C LEU A 16 8.92 20.51 -4.42
N SER A 17 9.61 19.87 -3.47
CA SER A 17 10.33 18.60 -3.67
C SER A 17 9.40 17.42 -3.40
N ALA A 18 9.39 16.45 -4.32
CA ALA A 18 8.56 15.27 -4.22
C ALA A 18 9.28 13.99 -4.65
N GLN A 19 8.74 12.87 -4.20
CA GLN A 19 9.17 11.54 -4.58
C GLN A 19 7.96 10.77 -5.11
N VAL A 20 8.14 10.20 -6.29
CA VAL A 20 7.15 9.37 -6.98
C VAL A 20 7.58 7.92 -6.87
N GLU A 21 6.72 7.11 -6.27
CA GLU A 21 6.88 5.67 -6.15
C GLU A 21 5.92 5.01 -7.14
N ARG A 22 6.50 4.45 -8.19
CA ARG A 22 5.73 3.67 -9.17
C ARG A 22 5.75 2.20 -8.77
N PRO A 23 4.63 1.47 -8.97
CA PRO A 23 4.62 0.02 -8.86
C PRO A 23 5.76 -0.59 -9.67
N SER A 24 6.32 -1.68 -9.17
CA SER A 24 7.45 -2.38 -9.79
C SER A 24 7.16 -2.93 -11.19
N SER A 25 5.88 -3.05 -11.57
CA SER A 25 5.46 -3.13 -12.96
C SER A 25 3.96 -2.87 -13.10
N GLY A 26 3.53 -2.59 -14.34
CA GLY A 26 2.16 -2.52 -14.77
C GLY A 26 1.56 -1.13 -14.55
N THR A 27 0.43 -0.88 -15.21
CA THR A 27 -0.39 0.30 -14.94
C THR A 27 -0.83 0.26 -13.47
N PRO A 28 -0.59 1.33 -12.69
CA PRO A 28 -1.11 1.44 -11.33
C PRO A 28 -2.61 1.17 -11.31
N ARG A 29 -3.08 0.48 -10.27
CA ARG A 29 -4.52 0.24 -10.03
C ARG A 29 -5.24 1.50 -9.52
N GLY A 30 -4.51 2.61 -9.41
CA GLY A 30 -4.90 3.84 -8.77
C GLY A 30 -3.66 4.59 -8.30
N TRP A 31 -3.85 5.88 -8.05
CA TRP A 31 -2.79 6.77 -7.59
C TRP A 31 -3.17 7.42 -6.26
N ALA A 32 -2.18 7.50 -5.37
CA ALA A 32 -2.30 8.13 -4.08
C ALA A 32 -1.44 9.39 -4.00
N LEU A 33 -2.01 10.45 -3.44
CA LEU A 33 -1.25 11.60 -2.96
C LEU A 33 -1.08 11.46 -1.44
N PHE A 34 0.16 11.44 -0.99
CA PHE A 34 0.49 11.28 0.43
C PHE A 34 1.07 12.56 1.03
N ALA A 35 0.27 13.19 1.88
CA ALA A 35 0.62 14.39 2.63
C ALA A 35 1.12 14.03 4.05
N HIS A 36 2.42 14.11 4.29
CA HIS A 36 3.01 13.71 5.57
C HIS A 36 2.93 14.81 6.65
N CYS A 37 3.47 14.52 7.85
CA CYS A 37 3.49 15.46 8.97
C CYS A 37 4.25 16.76 8.68
N PHE A 38 3.73 17.84 9.28
CA PHE A 38 4.19 19.23 9.15
C PHE A 38 5.56 19.52 9.77
N THR A 39 6.14 18.58 10.52
CA THR A 39 7.47 18.70 11.14
C THR A 39 8.47 17.71 10.57
N CYS A 40 8.03 16.94 9.58
CA CYS A 40 8.74 15.83 9.00
C CYS A 40 9.19 16.21 7.60
N SER A 41 10.24 15.54 7.13
CA SER A 41 10.55 15.52 5.71
C SER A 41 9.88 14.33 5.06
N ASN A 42 9.80 14.34 3.74
CA ASN A 42 9.35 13.23 2.92
C ASN A 42 10.21 11.97 3.13
N ASN A 43 11.39 12.11 3.74
CA ASN A 43 12.30 11.01 4.11
C ASN A 43 11.98 10.40 5.48
N LEU A 44 10.88 10.79 6.14
CA LEU A 44 10.41 10.11 7.34
C LEU A 44 10.27 8.61 7.05
N GLN A 45 10.89 7.77 7.89
CA GLN A 45 10.93 6.33 7.66
C GLN A 45 9.52 5.74 7.52
N ALA A 46 8.60 6.11 8.40
CA ALA A 46 7.20 5.68 8.32
C ALA A 46 6.55 6.07 6.98
N ALA A 47 6.81 7.30 6.52
CA ALA A 47 6.25 7.77 5.26
C ALA A 47 6.77 6.94 4.09
N VAL A 48 8.08 6.73 4.03
CA VAL A 48 8.74 5.92 3.01
C VAL A 48 8.26 4.47 3.05
N GLU A 49 8.13 3.87 4.23
CA GLU A 49 7.66 2.49 4.35
C GLU A 49 6.20 2.32 3.91
N ILE A 50 5.32 3.26 4.26
CA ILE A 50 3.92 3.25 3.83
C ILE A 50 3.81 3.39 2.32
N THR A 51 4.46 4.40 1.72
CA THR A 51 4.39 4.60 0.27
C THR A 51 4.95 3.41 -0.49
N ARG A 52 6.05 2.82 0.00
CA ARG A 52 6.65 1.66 -0.66
C ARG A 52 5.74 0.45 -0.57
N ALA A 53 5.16 0.21 0.60
CA ALA A 53 4.22 -0.89 0.77
C ALA A 53 2.97 -0.72 -0.12
N LEU A 54 2.47 0.50 -0.33
CA LEU A 54 1.38 0.79 -1.28
C LEU A 54 1.79 0.55 -2.74
N SER A 55 3.00 0.92 -3.15
CA SER A 55 3.43 0.64 -4.55
C SER A 55 3.75 -0.82 -4.80
N LYS A 56 4.18 -1.59 -3.79
CA LYS A 56 4.33 -3.06 -3.92
C LYS A 56 3.01 -3.78 -4.25
N VAL A 57 1.89 -3.21 -3.85
CA VAL A 57 0.54 -3.76 -4.09
C VAL A 57 -0.18 -3.08 -5.26
N GLY A 58 0.56 -2.30 -6.06
CA GLY A 58 0.09 -1.78 -7.34
C GLY A 58 -0.52 -0.38 -7.29
N ILE A 59 -0.32 0.40 -6.22
CA ILE A 59 -0.79 1.79 -6.12
C ILE A 59 0.40 2.74 -6.37
N GLY A 60 0.29 3.61 -7.37
CA GLY A 60 1.28 4.67 -7.59
C GLY A 60 1.16 5.71 -6.48
N VAL A 61 2.26 6.22 -5.94
CA VAL A 61 2.21 7.19 -4.84
C VAL A 61 3.10 8.39 -5.16
N LEU A 62 2.55 9.59 -4.98
CA LEU A 62 3.34 10.82 -4.89
C LEU A 62 3.35 11.28 -3.43
N ARG A 63 4.54 11.44 -2.85
CA ARG A 63 4.73 12.12 -1.56
C ARG A 63 5.59 13.35 -1.77
N PHE A 64 5.29 14.44 -1.07
CA PHE A 64 5.98 15.71 -1.27
C PHE A 64 6.20 16.44 0.05
N ASP A 65 7.24 17.26 0.09
CA ASP A 65 7.48 18.21 1.16
C ASP A 65 6.63 19.47 0.94
N PHE A 66 5.84 19.90 1.93
CA PHE A 66 5.14 21.20 1.86
C PHE A 66 6.11 22.37 1.73
N THR A 67 5.62 23.53 1.32
CA THR A 67 6.40 24.79 1.27
C THR A 67 7.13 25.01 2.58
N GLY A 68 8.44 25.29 2.52
CA GLY A 68 9.28 25.53 3.70
C GLY A 68 9.68 24.29 4.50
N LEU A 69 9.32 23.09 4.03
CA LEU A 69 9.72 21.82 4.64
C LEU A 69 10.71 21.02 3.79
N GLY A 70 11.55 20.24 4.47
CA GLY A 70 12.45 19.28 3.83
C GLY A 70 13.33 19.92 2.76
N GLU A 71 13.14 19.50 1.51
CA GLU A 71 13.86 20.02 0.34
C GLU A 71 13.04 21.01 -0.51
N SER A 72 11.82 21.34 -0.08
CA SER A 72 10.99 22.37 -0.70
C SER A 72 11.47 23.77 -0.35
N GLU A 73 11.36 24.69 -1.30
CA GLU A 73 11.65 26.10 -1.12
C GLU A 73 10.58 26.80 -0.27
N GLY A 74 10.91 28.01 0.20
CA GLY A 74 10.08 28.83 1.08
C GLY A 74 10.62 28.91 2.51
N ASP A 75 10.04 29.79 3.31
CA ASP A 75 10.27 29.82 4.75
C ASP A 75 9.21 28.95 5.43
N PHE A 76 9.62 28.13 6.40
CA PHE A 76 8.69 27.38 7.23
C PHE A 76 7.68 28.30 7.96
N ALA A 77 8.09 29.53 8.28
CA ALA A 77 7.19 30.52 8.88
C ALA A 77 5.99 30.87 7.99
N ASP A 78 6.09 30.62 6.68
CA ASP A 78 5.00 30.81 5.73
C ASP A 78 4.10 29.58 5.61
N THR A 79 4.50 28.43 6.16
CA THR A 79 3.70 27.20 6.17
C THR A 79 2.53 27.35 7.14
N ASN A 80 1.31 27.20 6.64
CA ASN A 80 0.07 27.32 7.40
C ASN A 80 -1.04 26.42 6.80
N PRO A 81 -2.19 26.25 7.46
CA PRO A 81 -3.26 25.40 6.95
C PRO A 81 -3.71 25.76 5.52
N SER A 82 -3.77 27.05 5.18
CA SER A 82 -4.16 27.48 3.83
C SER A 82 -3.08 27.17 2.80
N SER A 83 -1.80 27.41 3.11
CA SER A 83 -0.70 27.07 2.21
C SER A 83 -0.61 25.56 1.99
N ASN A 84 -0.91 24.74 3.00
CA ASN A 84 -0.95 23.29 2.84
C ASN A 84 -2.03 22.85 1.86
N VAL A 85 -3.21 23.46 1.95
CA VAL A 85 -4.30 23.23 0.99
C VAL A 85 -3.82 23.56 -0.42
N ASP A 86 -3.20 24.73 -0.61
CA ASP A 86 -2.66 25.15 -1.89
C ASP A 86 -1.59 24.21 -2.45
N ASP A 87 -0.69 23.71 -1.59
CA ASP A 87 0.36 22.78 -1.96
C ASP A 87 -0.20 21.40 -2.35
N ILE A 88 -1.23 20.90 -1.65
CA ILE A 88 -1.91 19.65 -2.03
C ILE A 88 -2.61 19.81 -3.39
N LEU A 89 -3.24 20.96 -3.63
CA LEU A 89 -3.83 21.27 -4.93
C LEU A 89 -2.76 21.38 -6.03
N ALA A 90 -1.58 21.95 -5.73
CA ALA A 90 -0.45 21.99 -6.66
C ALA A 90 0.09 20.61 -6.98
N ALA A 91 0.26 19.75 -5.97
CA ALA A 91 0.67 18.36 -6.15
C ALA A 91 -0.36 17.58 -6.98
N THR A 92 -1.65 17.80 -6.75
CA THR A 92 -2.73 17.18 -7.53
C THR A 92 -2.68 17.59 -9.00
N ARG A 93 -2.49 18.90 -9.29
CA ARG A 93 -2.32 19.38 -10.67
C ARG A 93 -1.09 18.79 -11.36
N TYR A 94 0.01 18.64 -10.63
CA TYR A 94 1.20 17.96 -11.15
C TYR A 94 0.89 16.49 -11.50
N MET A 95 0.20 15.76 -10.61
CA MET A 95 -0.20 14.38 -10.88
C MET A 95 -1.13 14.27 -12.09
N GLU A 96 -2.08 15.18 -12.26
CA GLU A 96 -2.96 15.23 -13.44
C GLU A 96 -2.22 15.47 -14.75
N ALA A 97 -1.14 16.25 -14.72
CA ALA A 97 -0.35 16.61 -15.90
C ALA A 97 0.67 15.53 -16.28
N GLU A 98 1.39 14.97 -15.31
CA GLU A 98 2.57 14.12 -15.54
C GLU A 98 2.36 12.65 -15.17
N LEU A 99 1.31 12.33 -14.41
CA LEU A 99 1.00 11.00 -13.88
C LEU A 99 -0.46 10.64 -14.17
N GLU A 100 -1.24 10.30 -13.14
CA GLU A 100 -2.70 10.17 -13.19
C GLU A 100 -3.27 10.86 -11.95
N ALA A 101 -4.48 11.41 -12.08
CA ALA A 101 -5.14 12.11 -10.98
C ALA A 101 -5.30 11.18 -9.75
N PRO A 102 -5.02 11.67 -8.52
CA PRO A 102 -5.09 10.84 -7.34
C PRO A 102 -6.54 10.40 -7.05
N SER A 103 -6.76 9.10 -6.97
CA SER A 103 -8.03 8.51 -6.51
C SER A 103 -8.04 8.26 -5.00
N LEU A 104 -6.86 8.26 -4.37
CA LEU A 104 -6.66 8.13 -2.93
C LEU A 104 -5.89 9.34 -2.37
N LEU A 105 -6.39 9.93 -1.29
CA LEU A 105 -5.60 10.83 -0.46
C LEU A 105 -5.21 10.10 0.82
N VAL A 106 -3.93 10.21 1.20
CA VAL A 106 -3.42 9.67 2.47
C VAL A 106 -2.74 10.81 3.21
N GLY A 107 -2.96 10.91 4.52
CA GLY A 107 -2.49 12.06 5.27
C GLY A 107 -2.13 11.69 6.70
N HIS A 108 -0.93 12.09 7.13
CA HIS A 108 -0.43 11.83 8.48
C HIS A 108 -0.41 13.10 9.31
N SER A 109 -0.85 13.01 10.57
CA SER A 109 -0.90 14.13 11.51
C SER A 109 -1.65 15.33 10.89
N LEU A 110 -1.07 16.53 10.90
CA LEU A 110 -1.60 17.73 10.24
C LEU A 110 -1.83 17.57 8.73
N GLY A 111 -1.05 16.71 8.05
CA GLY A 111 -1.31 16.35 6.65
C GLY A 111 -2.67 15.66 6.48
N GLY A 112 -3.08 14.87 7.47
CA GLY A 112 -4.42 14.27 7.55
C GLY A 112 -5.54 15.31 7.62
N THR A 113 -5.35 16.35 8.43
CA THR A 113 -6.29 17.48 8.51
C THR A 113 -6.34 18.26 7.19
N ALA A 114 -5.20 18.47 6.54
CA ALA A 114 -5.11 19.20 5.27
C ALA A 114 -5.79 18.46 4.11
N ILE A 115 -5.58 17.14 3.97
CA ILE A 115 -6.25 16.37 2.92
C ILE A 115 -7.77 16.33 3.10
N LEU A 116 -8.26 16.30 4.34
CA LEU A 116 -9.70 16.34 4.62
C LEU A 116 -10.33 17.66 4.11
N GLN A 117 -9.60 18.77 4.15
CA GLN A 117 -10.09 20.07 3.69
C GLN A 117 -10.22 20.17 2.16
N VAL A 118 -9.39 19.45 1.41
CA VAL A 118 -9.38 19.54 -0.07
C VAL A 118 -10.12 18.39 -0.75
N ALA A 119 -10.31 17.26 -0.08
CA ALA A 119 -10.80 16.03 -0.69
C ALA A 119 -12.10 16.19 -1.48
N SER A 120 -13.08 16.95 -0.95
CA SER A 120 -14.36 17.16 -1.64
C SER A 120 -14.27 18.05 -2.87
N ALA A 121 -13.23 18.87 -2.98
CA ALA A 121 -12.98 19.73 -4.14
C ALA A 121 -12.26 18.99 -5.29
N LEU A 122 -11.81 17.76 -5.04
CA LEU A 122 -11.13 16.93 -6.03
C LEU A 122 -12.09 15.83 -6.54
N ASP A 123 -12.46 15.94 -7.82
CA ASP A 123 -13.41 15.02 -8.46
C ASP A 123 -12.84 13.60 -8.66
N SER A 124 -11.53 13.51 -8.87
CA SER A 124 -10.79 12.25 -9.04
C SER A 124 -10.71 11.43 -7.75
N VAL A 125 -10.69 12.09 -6.59
CA VAL A 125 -10.54 11.44 -5.29
C VAL A 125 -11.82 10.67 -4.95
N ARG A 126 -11.67 9.41 -4.54
CA ARG A 126 -12.76 8.52 -4.14
C ARG A 126 -12.66 8.09 -2.68
N ALA A 127 -11.44 8.02 -2.18
CA ALA A 127 -11.10 7.54 -0.85
C ALA A 127 -10.08 8.45 -0.17
N VAL A 128 -10.20 8.56 1.15
CA VAL A 128 -9.37 9.38 2.02
C VAL A 128 -8.96 8.54 3.23
N ALA A 129 -7.68 8.55 3.57
CA ALA A 129 -7.15 7.87 4.74
C ALA A 129 -6.33 8.82 5.61
N THR A 130 -6.66 8.90 6.89
CA THR A 130 -5.92 9.69 7.87
C THR A 130 -5.16 8.79 8.85
N ILE A 131 -3.99 9.23 9.29
CA ILE A 131 -3.16 8.53 10.27
C ILE A 131 -2.77 9.53 11.37
N GLY A 132 -3.25 9.33 12.59
CA GLY A 132 -2.92 10.21 13.72
C GLY A 132 -3.43 11.65 13.53
N ALA A 133 -4.50 11.87 12.76
CA ALA A 133 -4.93 13.21 12.37
C ALA A 133 -5.71 13.93 13.49
N PRO A 134 -5.40 15.21 13.77
CA PRO A 134 -6.22 16.01 14.67
C PRO A 134 -7.57 16.34 14.01
N ALA A 135 -8.63 16.29 14.82
CA ALA A 135 -10.00 16.50 14.39
C ALA A 135 -10.33 17.98 14.19
N ASP A 136 -9.72 18.81 15.03
CA ASP A 136 -9.76 20.25 14.90
C ASP A 136 -8.36 20.85 15.13
N SER A 137 -8.23 22.06 14.62
CA SER A 137 -7.09 22.94 14.80
C SER A 137 -6.95 23.47 16.23
N LYS A 138 -8.00 23.35 17.06
CA LYS A 138 -8.04 23.88 18.43
C LYS A 138 -7.25 22.98 19.38
N HIS A 139 -7.30 21.67 19.21
CA HIS A 139 -6.46 20.69 19.91
C HIS A 139 -4.98 20.89 19.58
N VAL A 140 -4.66 21.18 18.32
CA VAL A 140 -3.28 21.55 17.92
C VAL A 140 -2.85 22.80 18.69
N LEU A 141 -3.71 23.82 18.76
CA LEU A 141 -3.46 25.05 19.51
C LEU A 141 -3.22 24.83 21.00
N ASP A 142 -3.97 23.92 21.63
CA ASP A 142 -3.87 23.67 23.08
C ASP A 142 -2.61 22.88 23.45
N HIS A 143 -2.06 22.07 22.53
CA HIS A 143 -0.76 21.38 22.72
C HIS A 143 0.45 22.22 22.30
N VAL A 144 0.30 23.10 21.31
CA VAL A 144 1.41 23.82 20.67
C VAL A 144 1.64 25.21 21.29
N VAL A 145 0.62 25.85 21.86
CA VAL A 145 0.68 27.27 22.23
C VAL A 145 0.46 27.50 23.73
N SER A 146 1.52 27.36 24.53
CA SER A 146 1.57 27.90 25.91
C SER A 146 1.68 29.44 25.95
N SER A 147 1.87 30.08 24.79
CA SER A 147 2.22 31.50 24.62
C SER A 147 1.24 32.26 23.70
N ARG A 148 -0.07 31.99 23.84
CA ARG A 148 -1.16 32.59 23.04
C ARG A 148 -1.13 34.13 23.09
N GLU A 149 -0.77 34.66 24.25
CA GLU A 149 -0.65 36.10 24.52
C GLU A 149 0.49 36.76 23.70
N GLY A 150 1.55 36.01 23.39
CA GLY A 150 2.70 36.52 22.61
C GLY A 150 2.38 36.70 21.13
N ILE A 151 1.65 35.77 20.51
CA ILE A 151 1.29 35.84 19.09
C ILE A 151 0.27 36.96 18.82
N GLU A 152 -0.71 37.12 19.72
CA GLU A 152 -1.73 38.16 19.57
C GLU A 152 -1.13 39.58 19.72
N ALA A 153 -0.06 39.73 20.51
CA ALA A 153 0.63 40.99 20.75
C ALA A 153 1.74 41.32 19.72
N VAL A 154 2.53 40.33 19.29
CA VAL A 154 3.75 40.54 18.47
C VAL A 154 3.56 40.08 17.01
N GLY A 155 2.51 39.31 16.73
CA GLY A 155 2.19 38.80 15.39
C GLY A 155 2.79 37.43 15.07
N GLU A 156 3.64 36.90 15.96
CA GLU A 156 4.32 35.62 15.82
C GLU A 156 4.76 35.05 17.18
N ALA A 157 4.98 33.74 17.26
CA ALA A 157 5.68 33.11 18.39
C ALA A 157 6.40 31.83 17.97
N THR A 158 7.36 31.43 18.79
CA THR A 158 8.02 30.14 18.66
C THR A 158 7.32 29.10 19.52
N VAL A 159 7.00 27.95 18.94
CA VAL A 159 6.30 26.81 19.55
C VAL A 159 7.10 25.54 19.35
N GLU A 160 6.96 24.57 20.23
CA GLU A 160 7.69 23.30 20.14
C GLU A 160 6.76 22.18 19.66
N VAL A 161 7.10 21.51 18.55
CA VAL A 161 6.29 20.40 17.99
C VAL A 161 7.18 19.19 17.75
N GLY A 162 6.97 18.09 18.47
CA GLY A 162 7.84 16.90 18.35
C GLY A 162 9.31 17.19 18.69
N GLY A 163 9.57 18.09 19.65
CA GLY A 163 10.92 18.41 20.15
C GLY A 163 11.74 19.39 19.29
N ARG A 164 11.10 20.10 18.36
CA ARG A 164 11.75 21.15 17.54
C ARG A 164 11.03 22.49 17.70
N PRO A 165 11.76 23.62 17.76
CA PRO A 165 11.16 24.96 17.81
C PRO A 165 10.71 25.44 16.42
N PHE A 166 9.54 26.06 16.35
CA PHE A 166 8.86 26.50 15.12
C PHE A 166 8.27 27.89 15.29
N ARG A 167 8.45 28.76 14.30
CA ARG A 167 7.82 30.08 14.30
C ARG A 167 6.45 30.00 13.64
N ILE A 168 5.39 30.29 14.40
CA ILE A 168 4.03 30.44 13.89
C ILE A 168 3.64 31.91 13.87
N ASN A 169 2.93 32.33 12.83
CA ASN A 169 2.48 33.70 12.66
C ASN A 169 0.97 33.84 12.98
N LYS A 170 0.48 35.08 12.96
CA LYS A 170 -0.95 35.36 13.18
C LYS A 170 -1.87 34.76 12.10
N GLN A 171 -1.39 34.59 10.86
CA GLN A 171 -2.16 33.97 9.78
C GLN A 171 -2.48 32.51 10.11
N PHE A 172 -1.50 31.76 10.64
CA PHE A 172 -1.69 30.39 11.12
C PHE A 172 -2.87 30.31 12.11
N LEU A 173 -2.92 31.19 13.12
CA LEU A 173 -4.03 31.21 14.08
C LEU A 173 -5.37 31.57 13.45
N ASN A 174 -5.38 32.49 12.49
CA ASN A 174 -6.61 32.89 11.79
C ASN A 174 -7.16 31.74 10.95
N ASP A 175 -6.29 31.03 10.23
CA ASP A 175 -6.65 29.88 9.38
C ASP A 175 -7.20 28.73 10.23
N LEU A 176 -6.55 28.46 11.36
CA LEU A 176 -7.03 27.49 12.34
C LEU A 176 -8.44 27.85 12.85
N LYS A 177 -8.73 29.13 13.13
CA LYS A 177 -10.07 29.59 13.56
C LYS A 177 -11.10 29.54 12.44
N ALA A 178 -10.69 29.74 11.19
CA ALA A 178 -11.57 29.76 10.02
C ALA A 178 -11.96 28.35 9.55
N THR A 179 -11.11 27.35 9.82
CA THR A 179 -11.33 25.97 9.39
C THR A 179 -12.50 25.33 10.16
N ARG A 180 -13.56 24.96 9.44
CA ARG A 180 -14.73 24.27 10.01
C ARG A 180 -14.69 22.77 9.73
N MET A 181 -13.78 22.07 10.41
CA MET A 181 -13.53 20.64 10.18
C MET A 181 -14.79 19.78 10.31
N ASP A 182 -15.68 20.07 11.25
CA ASP A 182 -16.90 19.28 11.41
C ASP A 182 -17.77 19.31 10.15
N SER A 183 -17.99 20.50 9.58
CA SER A 183 -18.76 20.62 8.33
C SER A 183 -18.01 20.02 7.14
N THR A 184 -16.69 20.15 7.09
CA THR A 184 -15.85 19.54 6.06
C THR A 184 -15.99 18.02 6.07
N VAL A 185 -15.85 17.39 7.24
CA VAL A 185 -15.90 15.93 7.39
C VAL A 185 -17.32 15.39 7.21
N ALA A 186 -18.34 16.10 7.69
CA ALA A 186 -19.74 15.73 7.48
C ALA A 186 -20.16 15.81 6.00
N GLY A 187 -19.58 16.76 5.26
CA GLY A 187 -19.79 16.98 3.83
C GLY A 187 -18.77 16.31 2.92
N LEU A 188 -17.92 15.41 3.46
CA LEU A 188 -16.77 14.87 2.72
C LEU A 188 -17.19 14.17 1.42
N GLU A 189 -18.28 13.42 1.45
CA GLU A 189 -18.82 12.64 0.31
C GLU A 189 -17.77 11.73 -0.37
N ARG A 190 -16.79 11.26 0.40
CA ARG A 190 -15.76 10.27 0.02
C ARG A 190 -15.66 9.19 1.08
N ALA A 191 -15.13 8.03 0.71
CA ALA A 191 -14.86 6.97 1.68
C ALA A 191 -13.75 7.41 2.64
N LEU A 192 -13.96 7.25 3.95
CA LEU A 192 -12.99 7.67 4.97
C LEU A 192 -12.47 6.48 5.78
N LEU A 193 -11.15 6.36 5.91
CA LEU A 193 -10.48 5.44 6.83
C LEU A 193 -9.63 6.23 7.82
N ILE A 194 -9.83 5.99 9.11
CA ILE A 194 -9.09 6.65 10.19
C ILE A 194 -8.21 5.61 10.88
N PHE A 195 -6.90 5.79 10.83
CA PHE A 195 -5.91 5.06 11.62
C PHE A 195 -5.47 5.91 12.80
N HIS A 196 -5.48 5.34 14.00
CA HIS A 196 -5.06 6.09 15.18
C HIS A 196 -4.64 5.17 16.32
N SER A 197 -3.58 5.56 17.04
CA SER A 197 -3.11 4.83 18.21
C SER A 197 -3.87 5.27 19.48
N PRO A 198 -4.35 4.33 20.32
CA PRO A 198 -4.96 4.65 21.61
C PRO A 198 -3.97 5.26 22.61
N ILE A 199 -2.66 5.10 22.39
CA ILE A 199 -1.59 5.64 23.24
C ILE A 199 -0.83 6.80 22.58
N ASP A 200 -1.40 7.41 21.54
CA ASP A 200 -0.81 8.59 20.88
C ASP A 200 -0.74 9.77 21.87
N GLU A 201 0.47 10.11 22.30
CA GLU A 201 0.73 11.21 23.24
C GLU A 201 0.74 12.60 22.58
N VAL A 202 0.75 12.67 21.24
CA VAL A 202 0.81 13.93 20.48
C VAL A 202 -0.58 14.36 20.04
N VAL A 203 -1.35 13.45 19.48
CA VAL A 203 -2.74 13.67 19.06
C VAL A 203 -3.58 12.56 19.68
N GLY A 204 -4.25 12.86 20.80
CA GLY A 204 -5.04 11.87 21.51
C GLY A 204 -6.13 11.22 20.65
N ILE A 205 -6.45 9.96 20.96
CA ILE A 205 -7.41 9.10 20.24
C ILE A 205 -8.83 9.69 20.12
N ASP A 206 -9.19 10.60 21.02
CA ASP A 206 -10.47 11.33 20.98
C ASP A 206 -10.66 12.11 19.67
N ASN A 207 -9.56 12.52 19.01
CA ASN A 207 -9.61 13.12 17.68
C ASN A 207 -10.16 12.16 16.64
N ALA A 208 -9.67 10.91 16.60
CA ALA A 208 -10.20 9.89 15.71
C ALA A 208 -11.67 9.58 16.02
N ALA A 209 -12.04 9.52 17.30
CA ALA A 209 -13.42 9.31 17.72
C ALA A 209 -14.34 10.44 17.21
N HIS A 210 -13.92 11.69 17.34
CA HIS A 210 -14.67 12.85 16.85
C HIS A 210 -14.81 12.84 15.32
N LEU A 211 -13.70 12.68 14.59
CA LEU A 211 -13.71 12.54 13.13
C LEU A 211 -14.67 11.42 12.67
N TYR A 212 -14.60 10.26 13.34
CA TYR A 212 -15.46 9.13 13.04
C TYR A 212 -16.93 9.43 13.33
N GLN A 213 -17.25 10.12 14.43
CA GLN A 213 -18.63 10.48 14.77
C GLN A 213 -19.24 11.45 13.77
N VAL A 214 -18.48 12.47 13.37
CA VAL A 214 -18.94 13.51 12.44
C VAL A 214 -19.06 13.01 11.00
N ALA A 215 -18.16 12.13 10.56
CA ALA A 215 -18.16 11.58 9.20
C ALA A 215 -19.46 10.82 8.88
N ARG A 216 -19.85 10.83 7.60
CA ARG A 216 -20.92 9.95 7.08
C ARG A 216 -20.32 8.66 6.53
N HIS A 217 -21.16 7.64 6.34
CA HIS A 217 -20.71 6.41 5.67
C HIS A 217 -20.43 6.65 4.17
N PRO A 218 -19.49 5.90 3.57
CA PRO A 218 -18.67 4.84 4.18
C PRO A 218 -17.49 5.40 4.99
N LYS A 219 -17.42 4.98 6.27
CA LYS A 219 -16.38 5.36 7.22
C LYS A 219 -15.87 4.15 8.00
N SER A 220 -14.57 4.08 8.22
CA SER A 220 -13.88 3.00 8.91
C SER A 220 -12.89 3.56 9.93
N PHE A 221 -12.64 2.81 10.99
CA PHE A 221 -11.63 3.12 12.00
C PHE A 221 -10.77 1.87 12.25
N VAL A 222 -9.46 2.07 12.37
CA VAL A 222 -8.48 1.05 12.71
C VAL A 222 -7.60 1.57 13.84
N SER A 223 -7.53 0.79 14.92
CA SER A 223 -6.59 1.06 16.01
C SER A 223 -5.18 0.60 15.62
N LEU A 224 -4.18 1.39 16.02
CA LEU A 224 -2.75 1.07 15.85
C LEU A 224 -2.10 0.49 17.12
N ASP A 225 -2.92 0.07 18.09
CA ASP A 225 -2.49 -0.58 19.34
C ASP A 225 -1.38 0.16 20.09
N THR A 226 -0.13 -0.27 19.98
CA THR A 226 1.02 0.29 20.70
C THR A 226 1.86 1.26 19.86
N ALA A 227 1.44 1.60 18.65
CA ALA A 227 2.20 2.51 17.79
C ALA A 227 2.32 3.91 18.41
N ASP A 228 3.47 4.55 18.26
CA ASP A 228 3.63 5.97 18.58
C ASP A 228 3.07 6.87 17.46
N HIS A 229 3.03 8.18 17.70
CA HIS A 229 2.49 9.14 16.72
C HIS A 229 3.22 9.10 15.37
N LEU A 230 4.51 8.79 15.37
CA LEU A 230 5.38 8.85 14.18
C LEU A 230 5.52 7.50 13.48
N LEU A 231 4.90 6.44 13.99
CA LEU A 231 5.05 5.05 13.56
C LEU A 231 6.52 4.64 13.49
N SER A 232 7.25 4.87 14.59
CA SER A 232 8.70 4.59 14.64
C SER A 232 9.05 3.11 14.43
N ASP A 233 8.13 2.18 14.72
CA ASP A 233 8.27 0.77 14.37
C ASP A 233 7.87 0.51 12.90
N PRO A 234 8.77 -0.06 12.06
CA PRO A 234 8.43 -0.44 10.69
C PRO A 234 7.32 -1.48 10.56
N GLU A 235 7.02 -2.28 11.59
CA GLU A 235 5.87 -3.19 11.59
C GLU A 235 4.54 -2.44 11.55
N ASP A 236 4.41 -1.34 12.29
CA ASP A 236 3.19 -0.51 12.29
C ASP A 236 2.95 0.14 10.93
N SER A 237 4.03 0.65 10.31
CA SER A 237 3.97 1.22 8.96
C SER A 237 3.53 0.20 7.92
N ARG A 238 4.03 -1.04 8.00
CA ARG A 238 3.63 -2.15 7.11
C ARG A 238 2.19 -2.59 7.36
N TYR A 239 1.77 -2.62 8.61
CA TYR A 239 0.39 -2.91 9.00
C TYR A 239 -0.59 -1.88 8.44
N VAL A 240 -0.31 -0.58 8.62
CA VAL A 240 -1.09 0.53 8.05
C VAL A 240 -1.20 0.37 6.53
N ALA A 241 -0.09 0.16 5.84
CA ALA A 241 -0.10 0.07 4.39
C ALA A 241 -0.86 -1.17 3.87
N GLY A 242 -0.73 -2.32 4.55
CA GLY A 242 -1.45 -3.54 4.18
C GLY A 242 -2.97 -3.37 4.31
N LEU A 243 -3.44 -2.79 5.42
CA LEU A 243 -4.87 -2.52 5.62
C LEU A 243 -5.38 -1.43 4.70
N LEU A 244 -4.62 -0.35 4.52
CA LEU A 244 -4.97 0.75 3.64
C LEU A 244 -5.14 0.27 2.19
N SER A 245 -4.20 -0.53 1.70
CA SER A 245 -4.28 -1.15 0.36
C SER A 245 -5.54 -2.00 0.21
N ALA A 246 -5.76 -2.95 1.13
CA ALA A 246 -6.90 -3.85 1.07
C ALA A 246 -8.24 -3.10 1.18
N TRP A 247 -8.30 -2.03 1.96
CA TRP A 247 -9.49 -1.18 2.08
C TRP A 247 -9.70 -0.31 0.83
N ALA A 248 -8.63 0.29 0.29
CA ALA A 248 -8.67 1.16 -0.88
C ALA A 248 -9.11 0.42 -2.14
N ASP A 249 -8.81 -0.88 -2.25
CA ASP A 249 -9.23 -1.76 -3.34
C ASP A 249 -10.74 -1.73 -3.65
N ARG A 250 -11.57 -1.34 -2.69
CA ARG A 250 -13.02 -1.17 -2.88
C ARG A 250 -13.39 0.11 -3.66
N TYR A 251 -12.53 1.11 -3.68
CA TYR A 251 -12.82 2.47 -4.13
C TYR A 251 -11.94 2.93 -5.30
N LEU A 252 -10.78 2.32 -5.50
CA LEU A 252 -9.92 2.61 -6.64
C LEU A 252 -10.51 1.99 -7.90
N ASP A 253 -10.64 2.80 -8.95
CA ASP A 253 -11.05 2.32 -10.26
C ASP A 253 -9.94 1.42 -10.82
N LYS A 254 -10.32 0.25 -11.33
CA LYS A 254 -9.39 -0.69 -11.98
C LYS A 254 -9.03 -0.18 -13.38
N SER A 255 -8.42 1.01 -13.47
CA SER A 255 -8.13 1.72 -14.73
C SER A 255 -7.05 1.07 -15.58
N GLY A 256 -6.30 0.09 -15.06
CA GLY A 256 -5.51 -0.79 -15.91
C GLY A 256 -6.43 -1.74 -16.66
N GLU A 257 -6.37 -1.75 -18.01
CA GLU A 257 -7.08 -2.71 -18.90
C GLU A 257 -7.31 -4.02 -18.15
N ASP A 258 -8.59 -4.32 -17.86
CA ASP A 258 -8.93 -5.46 -17.01
C ASP A 258 -8.52 -6.73 -17.76
N LEU A 259 -7.30 -7.19 -17.48
CA LEU A 259 -6.77 -8.43 -18.05
C LEU A 259 -7.69 -9.61 -17.70
N SER A 260 -8.58 -9.49 -16.71
CA SER A 260 -9.57 -10.52 -16.44
C SER A 260 -10.61 -10.68 -17.56
N ASP A 261 -10.88 -9.63 -18.35
CA ASP A 261 -11.71 -9.71 -19.56
C ASP A 261 -11.00 -10.44 -20.72
N LEU A 262 -9.66 -10.55 -20.66
CA LEU A 262 -8.84 -11.24 -21.66
C LEU A 262 -8.63 -12.73 -21.37
N VAL A 263 -9.07 -13.24 -20.22
CA VAL A 263 -8.72 -14.60 -19.78
C VAL A 263 -9.92 -15.54 -19.85
N GLU A 264 -10.00 -16.26 -20.96
CA GLU A 264 -10.83 -17.47 -21.08
C GLU A 264 -10.37 -18.56 -20.08
N LYS A 265 -11.22 -19.56 -19.86
CA LYS A 265 -10.90 -20.75 -19.08
C LYS A 265 -9.58 -21.38 -19.58
N ASP A 266 -8.72 -21.78 -18.65
CA ASP A 266 -7.45 -22.49 -18.90
C ASP A 266 -6.33 -21.66 -19.57
N ARG A 267 -6.40 -20.32 -19.49
CA ARG A 267 -5.32 -19.43 -19.96
C ARG A 267 -4.62 -18.71 -18.80
N ALA A 268 -3.31 -18.53 -18.93
CA ALA A 268 -2.49 -17.65 -18.11
C ALA A 268 -1.95 -16.53 -19.01
N VAL A 269 -2.09 -15.29 -18.58
CA VAL A 269 -1.50 -14.12 -19.26
C VAL A 269 -0.43 -13.56 -18.36
N THR A 270 0.77 -13.40 -18.90
CA THR A 270 1.92 -12.86 -18.19
C THR A 270 2.40 -11.61 -18.89
N ARG A 271 2.65 -10.54 -18.15
CA ARG A 271 3.19 -9.28 -18.69
C ARG A 271 4.38 -8.85 -17.85
N THR A 272 5.49 -8.60 -18.54
CA THR A 272 6.75 -8.13 -17.95
C THR A 272 7.11 -6.80 -18.62
N GLU A 273 7.52 -5.82 -17.82
CA GLU A 273 7.97 -4.53 -18.35
C GLU A 273 9.47 -4.50 -18.60
N ARG A 274 9.93 -3.53 -19.39
CA ARG A 274 11.35 -3.41 -19.72
C ARG A 274 12.16 -3.08 -18.46
N GLY A 275 13.25 -3.82 -18.25
CA GLY A 275 14.22 -3.53 -17.19
C GLY A 275 13.88 -4.10 -15.81
N THR A 276 12.88 -4.98 -15.72
CA THR A 276 12.50 -5.68 -14.49
C THR A 276 12.25 -7.16 -14.76
N PHE A 277 12.41 -8.01 -13.73
CA PHE A 277 11.98 -9.41 -13.75
C PHE A 277 10.54 -9.58 -13.21
N PHE A 278 9.98 -8.53 -12.59
CA PHE A 278 8.62 -8.56 -12.12
C PHE A 278 7.67 -8.82 -13.30
N THR A 279 6.81 -9.80 -13.12
CA THR A 279 5.83 -10.23 -14.09
C THR A 279 4.44 -10.25 -13.43
N ASP A 280 3.51 -9.49 -14.00
CA ASP A 280 2.08 -9.53 -13.66
C ASP A 280 1.48 -10.79 -14.30
N VAL A 281 0.95 -11.69 -13.46
CA VAL A 281 0.38 -12.98 -13.87
C VAL A 281 -1.12 -12.97 -13.59
N VAL A 282 -1.91 -13.14 -14.64
CA VAL A 282 -3.37 -13.19 -14.57
C VAL A 282 -3.89 -14.56 -14.99
N ILE A 283 -4.62 -15.21 -14.10
CA ILE A 283 -5.23 -16.52 -14.32
C ILE A 283 -6.70 -16.46 -13.85
N ARG A 284 -7.64 -16.47 -14.80
CA ARG A 284 -9.06 -16.16 -14.54
C ARG A 284 -9.15 -14.79 -13.83
N LYS A 285 -9.80 -14.75 -12.66
CA LYS A 285 -9.92 -13.56 -11.79
C LYS A 285 -8.77 -13.38 -10.79
N HIS A 286 -7.74 -14.24 -10.84
CA HIS A 286 -6.63 -14.21 -9.90
C HIS A 286 -5.47 -13.44 -10.51
N ARG A 287 -4.97 -12.45 -9.77
CA ARG A 287 -3.73 -11.73 -10.06
C ARG A 287 -2.65 -12.22 -9.12
N LEU A 288 -1.49 -12.55 -9.66
CA LEU A 288 -0.32 -13.04 -8.95
C LEU A 288 0.89 -12.24 -9.42
N ALA A 289 1.88 -12.06 -8.55
CA ALA A 289 3.18 -11.53 -8.93
C ALA A 289 4.15 -12.70 -9.13
N ALA A 290 4.96 -12.66 -10.18
CA ALA A 290 6.16 -13.46 -10.29
C ALA A 290 7.38 -12.54 -10.34
N ASP A 291 8.47 -12.93 -9.70
CA ASP A 291 9.71 -12.15 -9.71
C ASP A 291 10.91 -13.06 -9.46
N GLU A 292 12.10 -12.61 -9.80
CA GLU A 292 13.33 -13.31 -9.43
C GLU A 292 13.82 -12.83 -8.05
N PRO A 293 14.56 -13.68 -7.29
CA PRO A 293 15.23 -13.24 -6.09
C PRO A 293 16.25 -12.14 -6.39
N LYS A 294 16.58 -11.32 -5.39
CA LYS A 294 17.61 -10.27 -5.50
C LYS A 294 18.97 -10.79 -5.97
N SER A 295 19.33 -12.02 -5.61
CA SER A 295 20.57 -12.67 -6.07
C SER A 295 20.63 -12.89 -7.58
N PHE A 296 19.49 -12.86 -8.27
CA PHE A 296 19.37 -12.99 -9.72
C PHE A 296 18.92 -11.68 -10.40
N GLY A 297 18.90 -10.57 -9.66
CA GLY A 297 18.59 -9.23 -10.18
C GLY A 297 17.11 -8.84 -10.16
N GLY A 298 16.23 -9.65 -9.56
CA GLY A 298 14.84 -9.26 -9.30
C GLY A 298 14.68 -8.57 -7.93
N GLU A 299 13.43 -8.32 -7.52
CA GLU A 299 13.11 -7.62 -6.27
C GLU A 299 12.49 -8.53 -5.19
N ASP A 300 12.36 -9.83 -5.48
CA ASP A 300 11.76 -10.83 -4.58
C ASP A 300 10.31 -10.46 -4.19
N LEU A 301 9.54 -9.93 -5.15
CA LEU A 301 8.15 -9.48 -4.94
C LEU A 301 7.10 -10.57 -5.21
N GLY A 302 7.52 -11.74 -5.67
CA GLY A 302 6.68 -12.89 -5.93
C GLY A 302 7.54 -14.14 -6.20
N PRO A 303 6.94 -15.33 -6.28
CA PRO A 303 7.68 -16.55 -6.56
C PRO A 303 8.38 -16.48 -7.92
N ASN A 304 9.54 -17.13 -8.03
CA ASN A 304 10.21 -17.27 -9.31
C ASN A 304 9.49 -18.33 -10.20
N PRO A 305 9.82 -18.40 -11.50
CA PRO A 305 9.11 -19.30 -12.42
C PRO A 305 9.18 -20.79 -12.03
N TYR A 306 10.28 -21.26 -11.44
CA TYR A 306 10.39 -22.65 -10.98
C TYR A 306 9.53 -22.89 -9.74
N GLU A 307 9.41 -21.92 -8.84
CA GLU A 307 8.52 -22.01 -7.69
C GLU A 307 7.05 -22.09 -8.10
N PHE A 308 6.64 -21.39 -9.16
CA PHE A 308 5.31 -21.59 -9.75
C PHE A 308 5.10 -23.01 -10.27
N LEU A 309 6.12 -23.60 -10.90
CA LEU A 309 6.06 -25.00 -11.35
C LEU A 309 5.90 -25.97 -10.17
N LEU A 310 6.69 -25.77 -9.11
CA LEU A 310 6.62 -26.58 -7.89
C LEU A 310 5.28 -26.40 -7.18
N ALA A 311 4.76 -25.17 -7.07
CA ALA A 311 3.44 -24.89 -6.50
C ALA A 311 2.33 -25.60 -7.30
N GLY A 312 2.41 -25.61 -8.63
CA GLY A 312 1.49 -26.36 -9.50
C GLY A 312 1.54 -27.87 -9.25
N LEU A 313 2.73 -28.46 -9.13
CA LEU A 313 2.90 -29.89 -8.85
C LEU A 313 2.42 -30.26 -7.43
N GLY A 314 2.80 -29.48 -6.43
CA GLY A 314 2.47 -29.72 -5.02
C GLY A 314 0.98 -29.60 -4.75
N SER A 315 0.33 -28.57 -5.32
CA SER A 315 -1.12 -28.40 -5.23
C SER A 315 -1.87 -29.56 -5.91
N CYS A 316 -1.47 -29.93 -7.13
CA CYS A 316 -2.07 -31.03 -7.87
C CYS A 316 -1.93 -32.38 -7.13
N THR A 317 -0.76 -32.63 -6.52
CA THR A 317 -0.51 -33.82 -5.71
C THR A 317 -1.44 -33.85 -4.48
N SER A 318 -1.45 -32.77 -3.70
CA SER A 318 -2.26 -32.65 -2.48
C SER A 318 -3.76 -32.80 -2.77
N MET A 319 -4.26 -32.14 -3.82
CA MET A 319 -5.66 -32.27 -4.27
C MET A 319 -6.01 -33.70 -4.68
N THR A 320 -5.09 -34.39 -5.36
CA THR A 320 -5.30 -35.78 -5.81
C THR A 320 -5.39 -36.73 -4.62
N LEU A 321 -4.53 -36.57 -3.62
CA LEU A 321 -4.55 -37.37 -2.39
C LEU A 321 -5.84 -37.18 -1.62
N GLN A 322 -6.25 -35.92 -1.39
CA GLN A 322 -7.50 -35.58 -0.72
C GLN A 322 -8.73 -36.12 -1.45
N MET A 323 -8.77 -35.95 -2.77
CA MET A 323 -9.84 -36.48 -3.61
C MET A 323 -9.93 -38.01 -3.52
N TYR A 324 -8.79 -38.71 -3.56
CA TYR A 324 -8.76 -40.17 -3.48
C TYR A 324 -9.20 -40.69 -2.10
N ALA A 325 -8.65 -40.12 -1.03
CA ALA A 325 -9.02 -40.45 0.35
C ALA A 325 -10.53 -40.22 0.57
N GLY A 326 -11.05 -39.07 0.14
CA GLY A 326 -12.47 -38.74 0.23
C GLY A 326 -13.38 -39.74 -0.50
N ARG A 327 -13.00 -40.18 -1.72
CA ARG A 327 -13.74 -41.22 -2.47
C ARG A 327 -13.75 -42.57 -1.76
N LYS A 328 -12.69 -42.88 -1.00
CA LYS A 328 -12.56 -44.12 -0.24
C LYS A 328 -13.10 -44.04 1.18
N GLY A 329 -13.52 -42.86 1.63
CA GLY A 329 -13.95 -42.61 3.01
C GLY A 329 -12.81 -42.74 4.01
N TRP A 330 -11.56 -42.46 3.60
CA TRP A 330 -10.40 -42.56 4.47
C TRP A 330 -10.17 -41.26 5.26
N PRO A 331 -9.79 -41.33 6.54
CA PRO A 331 -9.64 -40.16 7.41
C PRO A 331 -8.27 -39.47 7.20
N LEU A 332 -8.08 -38.89 6.01
CA LEU A 332 -6.94 -38.02 5.71
C LEU A 332 -7.35 -36.57 6.00
N ASP A 333 -6.80 -36.00 7.08
CA ASP A 333 -7.10 -34.62 7.48
C ASP A 333 -6.30 -33.62 6.63
N GLN A 334 -5.00 -33.88 6.44
CA GLN A 334 -4.11 -33.02 5.66
C GLN A 334 -3.09 -33.84 4.86
N ALA A 335 -2.78 -33.36 3.66
CA ALA A 335 -1.65 -33.82 2.87
C ALA A 335 -0.71 -32.63 2.66
N ILE A 336 0.47 -32.68 3.27
CA ILE A 336 1.49 -31.63 3.18
C ILE A 336 2.55 -32.12 2.21
N VAL A 337 2.78 -31.37 1.13
CA VAL A 337 3.74 -31.73 0.07
C VAL A 337 4.82 -30.67 0.02
N ARG A 338 6.07 -31.06 0.29
CA ARG A 338 7.26 -30.20 0.21
C ARG A 338 8.05 -30.60 -1.05
N LEU A 339 8.45 -29.59 -1.82
CA LEU A 339 9.10 -29.80 -3.11
C LEU A 339 10.36 -28.95 -3.22
N CYS A 340 11.42 -29.51 -3.78
CA CYS A 340 12.66 -28.80 -4.07
C CYS A 340 13.10 -29.11 -5.50
N HIS A 341 13.32 -28.08 -6.31
CA HIS A 341 13.94 -28.24 -7.63
C HIS A 341 15.47 -28.15 -7.51
N ARG A 342 16.17 -29.01 -8.25
CA ARG A 342 17.63 -28.96 -8.40
C ARG A 342 17.98 -28.98 -9.87
N ARG A 343 18.62 -27.90 -10.32
CA ARG A 343 19.18 -27.80 -11.66
C ARG A 343 20.46 -28.62 -11.75
N LEU A 344 20.54 -29.54 -12.71
CA LEU A 344 21.72 -30.36 -12.95
C LEU A 344 22.41 -29.95 -14.26
N PRO A 345 23.74 -30.13 -14.39
CA PRO A 345 24.44 -29.82 -15.63
C PRO A 345 24.03 -30.80 -16.73
N ALA A 346 23.80 -30.27 -17.94
CA ALA A 346 23.56 -31.09 -19.11
C ALA A 346 24.69 -32.13 -19.30
N PRO A 347 24.38 -33.40 -19.66
CA PRO A 347 23.12 -33.91 -20.20
C PRO A 347 22.13 -34.47 -19.14
N GLN A 348 22.38 -34.26 -17.84
CA GLN A 348 21.50 -34.79 -16.79
C GLN A 348 20.18 -34.00 -16.78
N LEU A 349 19.07 -34.70 -16.53
CA LEU A 349 17.77 -34.05 -16.33
C LEU A 349 17.74 -33.40 -14.95
N ASP A 350 17.13 -32.22 -14.87
CA ASP A 350 16.81 -31.60 -13.59
C ASP A 350 15.97 -32.53 -12.72
N THR A 351 16.10 -32.39 -11.40
CA THR A 351 15.40 -33.22 -10.43
C THR A 351 14.47 -32.40 -9.57
N VAL A 352 13.35 -33.00 -9.19
CA VAL A 352 12.42 -32.45 -8.21
C VAL A 352 12.27 -33.46 -7.08
N ASP A 353 12.79 -33.12 -5.91
CA ASP A 353 12.62 -33.91 -4.70
C ASP A 353 11.25 -33.61 -4.08
N ARG A 354 10.50 -34.64 -3.70
CA ARG A 354 9.16 -34.52 -3.11
C ARG A 354 9.07 -35.28 -1.79
N GLU A 355 8.72 -34.56 -0.73
CA GLU A 355 8.41 -35.13 0.57
C GLU A 355 6.91 -34.97 0.85
N ILE A 356 6.24 -36.06 1.24
CA ILE A 356 4.80 -36.07 1.51
C ILE A 356 4.56 -36.49 2.95
N GLU A 357 3.81 -35.67 3.66
CA GLU A 357 3.36 -35.94 5.02
C GLU A 357 1.83 -36.09 5.02
N LEU A 358 1.36 -37.25 5.48
CA LEU A 358 -0.06 -37.61 5.55
C LEU A 358 -0.53 -37.56 7.01
N VAL A 359 -1.33 -36.54 7.33
CA VAL A 359 -1.89 -36.31 8.67
C VAL A 359 -3.31 -36.86 8.71
N GLY A 360 -3.58 -37.75 9.66
CA GLY A 360 -4.88 -38.39 9.84
C GLY A 360 -4.76 -39.81 10.40
N ASN A 361 -5.89 -40.39 10.80
CA ASN A 361 -5.96 -41.74 11.39
C ASN A 361 -5.92 -42.84 10.32
N LEU A 362 -4.85 -42.84 9.54
CA LEU A 362 -4.62 -43.77 8.43
C LEU A 362 -3.81 -44.98 8.89
N ASN A 363 -4.25 -46.17 8.49
CA ASN A 363 -3.46 -47.39 8.63
C ASN A 363 -2.34 -47.46 7.56
N ASP A 364 -1.42 -48.41 7.72
CA ASP A 364 -0.25 -48.51 6.85
C ASP A 364 -0.61 -48.79 5.39
N GLU A 365 -1.61 -49.65 5.13
CA GLU A 365 -2.10 -49.95 3.77
C GLU A 365 -2.66 -48.70 3.08
N GLN A 366 -3.40 -47.86 3.82
CA GLN A 366 -3.92 -46.59 3.32
C GLN A 366 -2.79 -45.61 3.01
N ARG A 367 -1.77 -45.54 3.87
CA ARG A 367 -0.60 -44.66 3.67
C ARG A 367 0.20 -45.07 2.45
N GLU A 368 0.51 -46.35 2.33
CA GLU A 368 1.23 -46.91 1.18
C GLU A 368 0.45 -46.65 -0.12
N ARG A 369 -0.86 -46.92 -0.10
CA ARG A 369 -1.71 -46.66 -1.26
C ARG A 369 -1.79 -45.17 -1.62
N LEU A 370 -1.85 -44.27 -0.64
CA LEU A 370 -1.82 -42.83 -0.90
C LEU A 370 -0.49 -42.40 -1.52
N MET A 371 0.64 -42.95 -1.08
CA MET A 371 1.93 -42.68 -1.71
C MET A 371 1.96 -43.11 -3.19
N GLU A 372 1.42 -44.27 -3.53
CA GLU A 372 1.29 -44.68 -4.95
C GLU A 372 0.37 -43.77 -5.78
N ILE A 373 -0.63 -43.14 -5.15
CA ILE A 373 -1.55 -42.21 -5.79
C ILE A 373 -0.90 -40.84 -6.01
N ALA A 374 0.08 -40.45 -5.19
CA ALA A 374 0.79 -39.18 -5.34
C ALA A 374 1.47 -39.04 -6.72
N ASP A 375 1.96 -40.14 -7.29
CA ASP A 375 2.57 -40.21 -8.63
C ASP A 375 1.56 -40.19 -9.78
N ARG A 376 0.26 -40.13 -9.48
CA ARG A 376 -0.80 -40.21 -10.48
C ARG A 376 -1.53 -38.89 -10.69
N CYS A 377 -1.06 -37.82 -10.06
CA CYS A 377 -1.68 -36.51 -10.25
C CYS A 377 -1.45 -36.00 -11.70
N PRO A 378 -2.41 -35.28 -12.31
CA PRO A 378 -2.31 -34.83 -13.69
C PRO A 378 -1.01 -34.08 -14.04
N VAL A 379 -0.59 -33.14 -13.19
CA VAL A 379 0.65 -32.35 -13.42
C VAL A 379 1.90 -33.23 -13.41
N HIS A 380 1.99 -34.20 -12.48
CA HIS A 380 3.08 -35.18 -12.44
C HIS A 380 3.20 -35.93 -13.77
N ARG A 381 2.07 -36.45 -14.28
CA ARG A 381 2.06 -37.19 -15.56
C ARG A 381 2.48 -36.32 -16.74
N THR A 382 2.07 -35.05 -16.76
CA THR A 382 2.49 -34.10 -17.79
C THR A 382 4.00 -33.83 -17.74
N LEU A 383 4.58 -33.70 -16.54
CA LEU A 383 6.01 -33.51 -16.37
C LEU A 383 6.83 -34.73 -16.81
N GLU A 384 6.38 -35.94 -16.48
CA GLU A 384 7.06 -37.19 -16.89
C GLU A 384 6.94 -37.45 -18.40
N ALA A 385 5.76 -37.25 -18.98
CA ALA A 385 5.53 -37.49 -20.40
C ALA A 385 6.16 -36.42 -21.30
N GLY A 386 6.42 -35.23 -20.75
CA GLY A 386 6.81 -34.04 -21.48
C GLY A 386 5.63 -33.31 -22.13
N VAL A 387 5.81 -32.01 -22.36
CA VAL A 387 4.82 -31.14 -23.01
C VAL A 387 5.42 -30.52 -24.27
N ASN A 388 4.64 -30.48 -25.35
CA ASN A 388 5.04 -29.81 -26.58
C ASN A 388 4.65 -28.32 -26.51
N ILE A 389 5.64 -27.44 -26.40
CA ILE A 389 5.45 -25.99 -26.37
C ILE A 389 5.52 -25.45 -27.80
N ARG A 390 4.44 -24.79 -28.24
CA ARG A 390 4.35 -24.18 -29.58
C ARG A 390 4.22 -22.67 -29.46
N SER A 391 5.04 -21.94 -30.20
CA SER A 391 5.04 -20.48 -30.22
C SER A 391 4.43 -19.94 -31.51
N LYS A 392 3.59 -18.90 -31.39
CA LYS A 392 3.09 -18.10 -32.51
C LYS A 392 3.25 -16.62 -32.15
N MET A 393 3.87 -15.85 -33.05
CA MET A 393 3.95 -14.40 -32.92
C MET A 393 2.60 -13.78 -33.34
N LEU A 394 2.13 -12.80 -32.58
CA LEU A 394 1.00 -11.95 -32.94
C LEU A 394 1.57 -10.60 -33.39
N GLU A 395 1.05 -10.04 -34.48
CA GLU A 395 1.44 -8.74 -35.03
C GLU A 395 0.53 -7.62 -34.53
#